data_AF-A0A1W9GL54-F1
#
_entry.id   AF-A0A1W9GL54-F1
#
_cell.length_a   1.000
_cell.length_b   1.000
_cell.length_c   1.000
_cell.angle_alpha   90.00
_cell.angle_beta   90.00
_cell.angle_gamma   90.00
#
_symmetry.space_group_name_H-M   'P 1'
#
loop_
_entity.id
_entity.type
_entity.pdbx_description
1 polymer ?
#
loop_
_entity_poly.entity_id
_entity_poly.type
_entity_poly.pdbx_seq_one_letter_code
_entity_poly.pdbx_strand_id
1 'polypeptide(L)'
;MRVPAMLCMLSLLIGGVALLPSSLEAAGWISGADDYAAPWVKDIEQELLKKDYGYVYANDPRTPQIIALRLLNHAAKAQKAEDRVLAQQLTQKALDVFEEGVRKHYYSRSEIEPIMTFIREHAPMKNG
;
A
#
# COMPACT_ATOMS: atom_id res chain seq x y z
N MET A 1 12.20 -16.93 74.87
CA MET A 1 11.26 -17.62 73.95
C MET A 1 10.91 -16.63 72.85
N ARG A 2 11.50 -16.81 71.65
CA ARG A 2 10.92 -17.39 70.41
C ARG A 2 10.06 -16.37 69.62
N VAL A 3 10.72 -15.60 68.73
CA VAL A 3 10.61 -15.59 67.25
C VAL A 3 9.24 -15.11 66.71
N PRO A 4 9.16 -13.94 66.06
CA PRO A 4 8.20 -13.74 64.98
C PRO A 4 8.78 -14.34 63.70
N ALA A 5 8.09 -15.36 63.17
CA ALA A 5 8.45 -16.03 61.93
C ALA A 5 7.52 -15.57 60.79
N MET A 6 8.16 -15.41 59.63
CA MET A 6 7.62 -15.54 58.27
C MET A 6 6.65 -14.44 57.79
N LEU A 7 7.08 -13.62 56.82
CA LEU A 7 7.13 -13.92 55.38
C LEU A 7 5.73 -14.15 54.79
N CYS A 8 5.23 -13.12 54.11
CA CYS A 8 4.76 -13.25 52.74
C CYS A 8 5.08 -11.94 52.01
N MET A 9 6.27 -11.92 51.39
CA MET A 9 6.50 -11.12 50.19
C MET A 9 5.42 -11.48 49.16
N LEU A 10 4.77 -10.51 48.54
CA LEU A 10 4.82 -10.42 47.07
C LEU A 10 4.29 -9.06 46.60
N SER A 11 5.23 -8.29 46.08
CA SER A 11 5.09 -7.10 45.28
C SER A 11 4.09 -7.32 44.13
N LEU A 12 2.99 -6.58 44.11
CA LEU A 12 2.24 -6.28 42.89
C LEU A 12 2.64 -4.88 42.41
N LEU A 13 3.91 -4.79 42.00
CA LEU A 13 4.45 -3.76 41.13
C LEU A 13 4.27 -4.24 39.70
N ILE A 14 3.07 -4.08 39.16
CA ILE A 14 2.82 -4.03 37.71
C ILE A 14 1.73 -2.95 37.58
N GLY A 15 2.09 -1.67 37.63
CA GLY A 15 2.76 -1.08 36.48
C GLY A 15 1.81 -1.16 35.29
N GLY A 16 0.62 -0.56 35.43
CA GLY A 16 -0.33 -0.34 34.34
C GLY A 16 0.26 0.65 33.36
N VAL A 17 1.30 0.23 32.64
CA VAL A 17 1.63 0.80 31.35
C VAL A 17 0.54 0.26 30.43
N ALA A 18 -0.46 1.10 30.16
CA ALA A 18 -1.28 0.93 28.99
C ALA A 18 -0.31 0.75 27.82
N LEU A 19 -0.18 -0.49 27.34
CA LEU A 19 0.35 -0.79 26.02
C LEU A 19 -0.66 -0.23 25.02
N LEU A 20 -0.68 1.09 24.91
CA LEU A 20 -1.10 1.74 23.68
C LEU A 20 -0.14 1.19 22.63
N PRO A 21 -0.62 0.52 21.57
CA PRO A 21 0.24 0.21 20.45
C PRO A 21 0.77 1.55 19.92
N SER A 22 2.02 1.83 20.25
CA SER A 22 2.86 2.81 19.61
C SER A 22 2.91 2.48 18.13
N SER A 23 2.72 3.52 17.31
CA SER A 23 2.57 3.55 15.85
C SER A 23 1.17 3.25 15.29
N LEU A 24 0.25 4.17 15.56
CA LEU A 24 -0.51 4.79 14.48
C LEU A 24 0.48 5.57 13.59
N GLU A 25 1.42 4.87 12.94
CA GLU A 25 2.06 5.40 11.75
C GLU A 25 0.94 5.47 10.73
N ALA A 26 0.28 6.64 10.66
CA ALA A 26 -0.34 7.07 9.43
C ALA A 26 0.71 6.80 8.36
N ALA A 27 0.43 5.84 7.49
CA ALA A 27 1.48 5.29 6.64
C ALA A 27 2.02 6.44 5.78
N GLY A 28 3.30 6.80 5.94
CA GLY A 28 3.86 8.06 5.41
C GLY A 28 3.71 8.24 3.89
N TRP A 29 3.42 7.15 3.17
CA TRP A 29 3.08 7.14 1.76
C TRP A 29 1.66 7.65 1.43
N ILE A 30 0.72 7.67 2.39
CA ILE A 30 -0.64 8.25 2.23
C ILE A 30 -0.59 9.78 2.30
N SER A 31 0.35 10.34 3.06
CA SER A 31 0.45 11.80 3.24
C SER A 31 1.30 12.50 2.18
N GLY A 32 1.77 11.78 1.15
CA GLY A 32 2.78 12.31 0.22
C GLY A 32 4.09 12.72 0.92
N ALA A 33 4.36 12.17 2.11
CA ALA A 33 5.57 12.48 2.89
C ALA A 33 6.77 11.64 2.43
N ASP A 34 6.53 10.49 1.80
CA ASP A 34 7.54 9.80 1.00
C ASP A 34 7.52 10.39 -0.42
N ASP A 35 8.58 11.11 -0.80
CA ASP A 35 8.78 11.54 -2.18
C ASP A 35 8.62 10.35 -3.14
N TYR A 36 7.85 10.56 -4.22
CA TYR A 36 7.71 9.56 -5.28
C TYR A 36 9.06 9.10 -5.79
N ALA A 37 9.26 7.79 -5.89
CA ALA A 37 10.54 7.24 -6.32
C ALA A 37 10.86 7.55 -7.80
N ALA A 38 9.86 7.92 -8.61
CA ALA A 38 10.03 8.43 -9.97
C ALA A 38 8.88 9.38 -10.39
N PRO A 39 9.13 10.33 -11.31
CA PRO A 39 8.10 11.26 -11.81
C PRO A 39 6.87 10.55 -12.40
N TRP A 40 7.07 9.46 -13.13
CA TRP A 40 5.98 8.72 -13.77
C TRP A 40 4.98 8.12 -12.75
N VAL A 41 5.40 7.88 -11.50
CA VAL A 41 4.51 7.39 -10.44
C VAL A 41 3.52 8.49 -10.04
N LYS A 42 3.99 9.74 -10.00
CA LYS A 42 3.14 10.91 -9.73
C LYS A 42 2.13 11.14 -10.84
N ASP A 43 2.55 10.97 -12.10
CA ASP A 43 1.64 11.11 -13.25
C ASP A 43 0.53 10.05 -13.19
N ILE A 44 0.88 8.81 -12.82
CA ILE A 44 -0.11 7.75 -12.60
C ILE A 44 -0.99 8.02 -11.39
N GLU A 45 -0.48 8.56 -10.28
CA GLU A 45 -1.34 8.98 -9.16
C GLU A 45 -2.41 9.97 -9.64
N GLN A 46 -2.01 11.00 -10.38
CA GLN A 46 -2.93 12.01 -10.88
C GLN A 46 -4.00 11.38 -11.78
N GLU A 47 -3.63 10.43 -12.63
CA GLU A 47 -4.56 9.65 -13.42
C GLU A 47 -5.53 8.87 -12.52
N LEU A 48 -5.00 8.10 -11.56
CA LEU A 48 -5.78 7.27 -10.64
C LEU A 48 -6.78 8.09 -9.81
N LEU A 49 -6.49 9.36 -9.52
CA LEU A 49 -7.34 10.24 -8.72
C LEU A 49 -8.34 11.06 -9.55
N LYS A 50 -8.45 10.84 -10.86
CA LYS A 50 -9.48 11.48 -11.68
C LYS A 50 -10.88 11.15 -11.17
N LYS A 51 -11.75 12.18 -11.16
CA LYS A 51 -13.15 12.07 -10.71
C LYS A 51 -13.94 11.03 -11.48
N ASP A 52 -13.60 10.83 -12.76
CA ASP A 52 -14.27 9.88 -13.65
C ASP A 52 -14.15 8.43 -13.16
N TYR A 53 -13.11 8.12 -12.37
CA TYR A 53 -12.91 6.79 -11.78
C TYR A 53 -13.56 6.64 -10.39
N GLY A 54 -14.19 7.70 -9.86
CA GLY A 54 -14.80 7.68 -8.53
C GLY A 54 -15.82 6.55 -8.35
N TYR A 55 -16.63 6.27 -9.37
CA TYR A 55 -17.60 5.17 -9.34
C TYR A 55 -16.95 3.79 -9.36
N VAL A 56 -15.84 3.62 -10.10
CA VAL A 56 -15.06 2.36 -10.12
C VAL A 56 -14.59 2.02 -8.71
N TYR A 57 -14.06 3.00 -7.98
CA TYR A 57 -13.55 2.78 -6.63
C TYR A 57 -14.63 2.68 -5.57
N ALA A 58 -15.78 3.34 -5.75
CA ALA A 58 -16.92 3.19 -4.87
C ALA A 58 -17.46 1.74 -4.85
N ASN A 59 -17.32 1.03 -5.97
CA ASN A 59 -17.77 -0.36 -6.11
C ASN A 59 -16.73 -1.39 -5.64
N ASP A 60 -15.48 -1.00 -5.43
CA ASP A 60 -14.40 -1.91 -5.02
C ASP A 60 -13.91 -1.61 -3.60
N PRO A 61 -14.30 -2.43 -2.61
CA PRO A 61 -13.97 -2.18 -1.20
C PRO A 61 -12.47 -2.33 -0.90
N ARG A 62 -11.67 -2.81 -1.86
CA ARG A 62 -10.22 -3.04 -1.68
C ARG A 62 -9.40 -1.77 -1.86
N THR A 63 -10.00 -0.67 -2.32
CA THR A 63 -9.28 0.58 -2.66
C THR A 63 -8.15 0.32 -3.69
N PRO A 64 -8.48 -0.21 -4.88
CA PRO A 64 -7.51 -0.70 -5.85
C PRO A 64 -6.47 0.35 -6.28
N GLN A 65 -6.88 1.62 -6.38
CA GLN A 65 -6.00 2.75 -6.70
C GLN A 65 -4.85 2.92 -5.70
N ILE A 66 -5.13 2.72 -4.42
CA ILE A 66 -4.14 2.84 -3.35
C ILE A 66 -3.14 1.69 -3.42
N ILE A 67 -3.63 0.46 -3.62
CA ILE A 67 -2.81 -0.73 -3.71
C ILE A 67 -1.91 -0.67 -4.95
N ALA A 68 -2.49 -0.31 -6.10
CA ALA A 68 -1.75 -0.16 -7.35
C ALA A 68 -0.66 0.92 -7.23
N LEU A 69 -0.98 2.10 -6.70
CA LEU A 69 0.01 3.18 -6.52
C LEU A 69 1.19 2.75 -5.64
N ARG A 70 0.93 2.01 -4.55
CA ARG A 70 2.00 1.48 -3.69
C ARG A 70 2.92 0.53 -4.44
N LEU A 71 2.35 -0.40 -5.20
CA LEU A 71 3.11 -1.36 -6.01
C LEU A 71 3.95 -0.63 -7.06
N LEU A 72 3.41 0.41 -7.71
CA LEU A 72 4.13 1.22 -8.69
C LEU A 72 5.25 2.04 -8.05
N ASN A 73 5.05 2.61 -6.86
CA ASN A 73 6.13 3.29 -6.15
C ASN A 73 7.26 2.32 -5.76
N HIS A 74 6.92 1.08 -5.36
CA HIS A 74 7.92 0.03 -5.14
C HIS A 74 8.61 -0.39 -6.45
N ALA A 75 7.89 -0.45 -7.57
CA ALA A 75 8.46 -0.72 -8.88
C ALA A 75 9.48 0.35 -9.28
N ALA A 76 9.18 1.63 -9.03
CA ALA A 76 10.11 2.73 -9.24
C ALA A 76 11.35 2.63 -8.34
N LYS A 77 11.20 2.24 -7.06
CA LYS A 77 12.34 1.97 -6.16
C LYS A 77 13.22 0.83 -6.69
N ALA A 78 12.61 -0.26 -7.15
CA ALA A 78 13.34 -1.39 -7.76
C ALA A 78 14.07 -0.97 -9.05
N GLN A 79 13.43 -0.16 -9.90
CA GLN A 79 14.04 0.39 -11.11
C GLN A 79 15.26 1.27 -10.79
N LYS A 80 15.17 2.13 -9.77
CA LYS A 80 16.29 2.97 -9.30
C LYS A 80 17.45 2.13 -8.76
N ALA A 81 17.16 0.96 -8.22
CA ALA A 81 18.15 -0.03 -7.78
C ALA A 81 18.64 -0.95 -8.92
N GLU A 82 18.27 -0.66 -10.17
CA GLU A 82 18.59 -1.44 -11.37
C GLU A 82 18.02 -2.88 -11.39
N ASP A 83 17.11 -3.21 -10.47
CA ASP A 83 16.38 -4.48 -10.45
C ASP A 83 15.18 -4.41 -11.39
N ARG A 84 15.47 -4.57 -12.69
CA ARG A 84 14.47 -4.51 -13.76
C ARG A 84 13.41 -5.61 -13.64
N VAL A 85 13.79 -6.80 -13.16
CA VAL A 85 12.89 -7.94 -13.03
C VAL A 85 11.85 -7.66 -11.95
N LEU A 86 12.29 -7.19 -10.77
CA LEU A 86 11.38 -6.84 -9.69
C LEU A 86 10.49 -5.65 -10.07
N ALA A 87 11.04 -4.63 -10.75
CA ALA A 87 10.25 -3.48 -11.23
C ALA A 87 9.10 -3.92 -12.16
N GLN A 88 9.38 -4.82 -13.11
CA GLN A 88 8.37 -5.36 -14.02
C GLN A 88 7.33 -6.21 -13.28
N GLN A 89 7.77 -7.09 -12.37
CA GLN A 89 6.86 -7.92 -11.57
C GLN A 89 5.92 -7.08 -10.70
N LEU A 90 6.42 -6.02 -10.07
CA LEU A 90 5.61 -5.11 -9.25
C LEU A 90 4.63 -4.31 -10.10
N THR A 91 5.05 -3.87 -11.29
CA THR A 91 4.17 -3.19 -12.25
C THR A 91 3.04 -4.11 -12.72
N GLN A 92 3.36 -5.37 -13.07
CA GLN A 92 2.35 -6.36 -13.44
C GLN A 92 1.38 -6.61 -12.28
N LYS A 93 1.88 -6.78 -11.05
CA LYS A 93 1.03 -6.93 -9.86
C LYS A 93 0.09 -5.73 -9.66
N ALA A 94 0.53 -4.51 -10.00
CA ALA A 94 -0.33 -3.34 -9.92
C ALA A 94 -1.49 -3.42 -10.92
N LEU A 95 -1.24 -3.91 -12.15
CA LEU A 95 -2.29 -4.16 -13.13
C LEU A 95 -3.25 -5.27 -12.69
N ASP A 96 -2.73 -6.36 -12.11
CA ASP A 96 -3.50 -7.50 -11.65
C ASP A 96 -4.53 -7.13 -10.56
N VAL A 97 -4.29 -6.06 -9.79
CA VAL A 97 -5.26 -5.53 -8.81
C VAL A 97 -6.58 -5.14 -9.48
N PHE A 98 -6.49 -4.48 -10.63
CA PHE A 98 -7.65 -4.08 -11.44
C PHE A 98 -8.28 -5.29 -12.12
N GLU A 99 -7.48 -6.20 -12.68
CA GLU A 99 -8.01 -7.41 -13.31
C GLU A 99 -8.77 -8.29 -12.32
N GLU A 100 -8.32 -8.37 -11.07
CA GLU A 100 -9.03 -9.06 -10.01
C GLU A 100 -10.37 -8.37 -9.66
N GLY A 101 -10.46 -7.04 -9.79
CA GLY A 101 -11.74 -6.34 -9.57
C GLY A 101 -12.76 -6.66 -10.65
N VAL A 102 -12.32 -6.82 -11.89
CA VAL A 102 -13.16 -7.32 -12.99
C VAL A 102 -13.61 -8.76 -12.70
N ARG A 103 -12.70 -9.64 -12.28
CA ARG A 103 -13.04 -11.04 -11.92
C ARG A 103 -14.00 -11.14 -10.74
N LYS A 104 -13.94 -10.19 -9.81
CA LYS A 104 -14.87 -10.08 -8.67
C LYS A 104 -16.15 -9.29 -8.98
N HIS A 105 -16.33 -8.84 -10.22
CA HIS A 105 -17.49 -8.08 -10.67
C HIS A 105 -17.71 -6.73 -9.94
N TYR A 106 -16.64 -6.10 -9.45
CA TYR A 106 -16.72 -4.74 -8.89
C TYR A 106 -16.90 -3.68 -9.98
N TYR A 107 -16.38 -3.94 -11.17
CA TYR A 107 -16.49 -3.09 -12.35
C TYR A 107 -16.24 -3.92 -13.61
N SER A 108 -16.65 -3.39 -14.76
CA SER A 108 -16.40 -3.99 -16.07
C SER A 108 -14.98 -3.73 -16.56
N ARG A 109 -14.52 -4.54 -17.52
CA ARG A 109 -13.22 -4.35 -18.18
C ARG A 109 -13.11 -2.98 -18.84
N SER A 110 -14.18 -2.50 -19.48
CA SER A 110 -14.18 -1.21 -20.18
C SER A 110 -13.99 0.00 -19.26
N GLU A 111 -14.44 -0.09 -18.00
CA GLU A 111 -14.32 1.00 -17.03
C GLU A 111 -12.88 1.19 -16.54
N ILE A 112 -12.09 0.11 -16.51
CA ILE A 112 -10.70 0.14 -16.03
C ILE A 112 -9.64 0.10 -17.13
N GLU A 113 -10.03 -0.17 -18.38
CA GLU A 113 -9.07 -0.22 -19.49
C GLU A 113 -8.32 1.11 -19.70
N PRO A 114 -8.93 2.30 -19.55
CA PRO A 114 -8.20 3.57 -19.62
C PRO A 114 -7.09 3.66 -18.55
N ILE A 115 -7.39 3.26 -17.31
CA ILE A 115 -6.42 3.24 -16.20
C ILE A 115 -5.28 2.27 -16.52
N MET A 116 -5.61 1.04 -16.90
CA MET A 116 -4.62 0.02 -17.20
C MET A 116 -3.73 0.42 -18.38
N THR A 117 -4.31 1.04 -19.42
CA THR A 117 -3.56 1.53 -20.58
C THR A 117 -2.60 2.62 -20.18
N PHE A 118 -3.06 3.62 -19.41
CA PHE A 118 -2.21 4.71 -18.94
C PHE A 118 -1.02 4.18 -18.11
N ILE A 119 -1.26 3.23 -17.20
CA ILE A 119 -0.19 2.58 -16.43
C ILE A 119 0.80 1.89 -17.37
N ARG A 120 0.32 1.14 -18.38
CA ARG A 120 1.22 0.43 -19.31
C ARG A 120 2.08 1.36 -20.16
N GLU A 121 1.58 2.56 -20.47
CA GLU A 121 2.29 3.57 -21.26
C GLU A 121 3.37 4.30 -20.46
N HIS A 122 3.16 4.48 -19.15
CA HIS A 122 4.07 5.28 -18.30
C HIS A 122 4.99 4.44 -17.42
N ALA A 123 4.58 3.22 -17.05
CA ALA A 123 5.37 2.33 -16.23
C ALA A 123 6.34 1.47 -17.07
N PRO A 124 7.48 1.04 -16.51
CA PRO A 124 8.47 0.24 -17.23
C PRO A 124 7.99 -1.21 -17.47
N MET A 125 7.18 -1.39 -18.51
CA MET A 125 6.54 -2.67 -18.89
C MET A 125 7.27 -3.46 -19.98
N LYS A 126 8.19 -2.83 -20.73
CA LYS A 126 8.92 -3.48 -21.83
C LYS A 126 10.41 -3.15 -21.79
N ASN A 127 11.22 -4.21 -21.91
CA ASN A 127 12.63 -4.12 -22.25
C ASN A 127 12.76 -3.63 -23.71
N GLY A 128 13.32 -2.44 -23.86
CA GLY A 128 14.13 -2.02 -25.00
C GLY A 128 15.30 -1.26 -24.42
#